data_AF-A0A9D8PKD6-F1
#
_entry.id   AF-A0A9D8PKD6-F1
#
_cell.length_a   1.000
_cell.length_b   1.000
_cell.length_c   1.000
_cell.angle_alpha   90.00
_cell.angle_beta   90.00
_cell.angle_gamma   90.00
#
_symmetry.space_group_name_H-M   'P 1'
#
loop_
_entity.id
_entity.type
_entity.pdbx_description
1 polymer ?
#
loop_
_entity_poly.entity_id
_entity_poly.type
_entity_poly.pdbx_seq_one_letter_code
_entity_poly.pdbx_strand_id
1 'polypeptide(L)'
;MRAGFGSDSFSRYLLRRDHWQHLRQQYEAQGEKLVLYSYRHGYAHRAHVICDLPPKVVAAAMGHSVQTQLAAYSRWCGDDVVDDAFAKAGQRLGQGIRAQSSAA
;
A
#
# COMPACT_ATOMS: atom_id res chain seq x y z
N MET A 1 -13.48 -19.51 4.48
CA MET A 1 -13.60 -18.30 5.35
C MET A 1 -15.06 -17.88 5.37
N ARG A 2 -15.60 -17.49 6.53
CA ARG A 2 -16.98 -17.02 6.67
C ARG A 2 -17.05 -15.55 6.26
N ALA A 3 -18.06 -15.14 5.48
CA ALA A 3 -18.21 -13.74 5.05
C ALA A 3 -18.24 -12.80 6.27
N GLY A 4 -17.45 -11.72 6.24
CA GLY A 4 -17.31 -10.78 7.36
C GLY A 4 -16.27 -11.15 8.43
N PHE A 5 -15.77 -12.38 8.47
CA PHE A 5 -14.80 -12.86 9.49
C PHE A 5 -13.37 -13.01 8.98
N GLY A 6 -13.07 -12.45 7.81
CA GLY A 6 -11.75 -12.56 7.18
C GLY A 6 -10.63 -12.03 8.06
N SER A 7 -10.81 -10.86 8.67
CA SER A 7 -9.82 -10.23 9.56
C SER A 7 -9.54 -11.04 10.82
N ASP A 8 -10.56 -11.59 11.48
CA ASP A 8 -10.42 -12.42 12.68
C ASP A 8 -9.74 -13.75 12.35
N SER A 9 -10.12 -14.39 11.25
CA SER A 9 -9.50 -15.64 10.78
C SER A 9 -8.01 -15.44 10.46
N PHE A 10 -7.67 -14.34 9.78
CA PHE A 10 -6.29 -14.00 9.42
C PHE A 10 -5.47 -13.58 10.65
N SER A 11 -6.11 -12.91 11.62
CA SER A 11 -5.49 -12.57 12.91
C SER A 11 -5.12 -13.81 13.71
N ARG A 12 -6.05 -14.76 13.87
CA ARG A 12 -5.77 -16.02 14.55
C ARG A 12 -4.70 -16.83 13.84
N TYR A 13 -4.67 -16.78 12.51
CA TYR A 13 -3.65 -17.44 11.71
C TYR A 13 -2.25 -16.86 11.97
N LEU A 14 -2.10 -15.53 11.89
CA LEU A 14 -0.81 -14.88 12.10
C LEU A 14 -0.34 -15.02 13.55
N LEU A 15 -1.24 -14.96 14.53
CA LEU A 15 -0.91 -15.18 15.94
C LEU A 15 -0.31 -16.57 16.26
N ARG A 16 -0.48 -17.56 15.37
CA ARG A 16 0.11 -18.89 15.54
C ARG A 16 1.51 -19.03 14.94
N ARG A 17 2.05 -17.99 14.31
CA ARG A 17 3.37 -18.05 13.68
C ARG A 17 4.43 -17.38 14.55
N ASP A 18 5.52 -18.11 14.78
CA ASP A 18 6.63 -17.64 15.61
C ASP A 18 7.24 -16.35 15.08
N HIS A 19 7.41 -16.24 13.76
CA HIS A 19 7.92 -15.01 13.14
C HIS A 19 7.03 -13.79 13.44
N TRP A 20 5.71 -13.97 13.46
CA TRP A 20 4.79 -12.88 13.78
C TRP A 20 4.90 -12.47 15.25
N GLN A 21 5.04 -13.44 16.16
CA GLN A 21 5.25 -13.15 17.57
C GLN A 21 6.59 -12.45 17.83
N HIS A 22 7.65 -12.87 17.14
CA HIS A 22 8.96 -12.22 17.21
C HIS A 22 8.89 -10.77 16.73
N LEU A 23 8.22 -10.52 15.59
CA LEU A 23 8.03 -9.16 15.08
C LEU A 23 7.24 -8.31 16.10
N ARG A 24 6.16 -8.85 16.67
CA ARG A 24 5.38 -8.14 17.68
C ARG A 24 6.22 -7.75 18.89
N GLN A 25 7.06 -8.64 19.38
CA GLN A 25 7.97 -8.35 20.51
C GLN A 25 8.98 -7.25 20.16
N GLN A 26 9.53 -7.25 18.95
CA GLN A 26 10.45 -6.20 18.49
C GLN A 26 9.77 -4.83 18.46
N TYR A 27 8.55 -4.75 17.93
CA TYR A 27 7.78 -3.50 17.91
C TYR A 27 7.40 -3.06 19.33
N GLU A 28 6.96 -3.99 20.20
CA GLU A 28 6.62 -3.71 21.60
C GLU A 28 7.86 -3.19 22.37
N ALA A 29 9.05 -3.73 22.10
CA ALA A 29 10.31 -3.25 22.67
C ALA A 29 10.68 -1.82 22.20
N GLN A 30 10.18 -1.40 21.03
CA GLN A 30 10.34 -0.03 20.51
C GLN A 30 9.22 0.92 20.98
N GLY A 31 8.30 0.45 21.84
CA GLY A 31 7.14 1.23 22.29
C GLY A 31 6.01 1.30 21.26
N GLU A 32 6.09 0.52 20.18
CA GLU A 32 5.07 0.47 19.13
C GLU A 32 4.21 -0.80 19.25
N LYS A 33 3.01 -0.77 18.65
CA LYS A 33 2.10 -1.92 18.65
C LYS A 33 1.86 -2.42 17.23
N LEU A 34 2.35 -3.63 16.95
CA LEU A 34 2.06 -4.32 15.70
C LEU A 34 0.71 -5.04 15.78
N VAL A 35 -0.25 -4.55 15.00
CA VAL A 35 -1.58 -5.18 14.81
C VAL A 35 -1.77 -5.61 13.36
N LEU A 36 -2.75 -6.47 13.09
CA LEU A 36 -3.03 -6.91 11.71
C LEU A 36 -3.29 -5.74 10.76
N TYR A 37 -3.91 -4.70 11.30
CA TYR A 37 -4.22 -3.49 10.56
C TYR A 37 -2.94 -2.75 10.11
N SER A 38 -1.83 -2.88 10.84
CA SER A 38 -0.51 -2.35 10.45
C SER A 38 0.00 -2.99 9.15
N TYR A 39 -0.26 -4.29 8.93
CA TYR A 39 0.07 -4.96 7.67
C TYR A 39 -0.75 -4.41 6.50
N ARG A 40 -2.02 -4.15 6.76
CA ARG A 40 -2.93 -3.57 5.78
C ARG A 40 -2.51 -2.14 5.39
N HIS A 41 -1.97 -1.39 6.34
CA HIS A 41 -1.36 -0.10 6.09
C HIS A 41 -0.08 -0.22 5.26
N GLY A 42 0.82 -1.15 5.61
CA GLY A 42 2.04 -1.40 4.84
C GLY A 42 1.74 -1.84 3.40
N TYR A 43 0.70 -2.65 3.19
CA TYR A 43 0.23 -3.04 1.86
C TYR A 43 -0.22 -1.83 1.04
N ALA A 44 -1.11 -0.99 1.59
CA ALA A 44 -1.61 0.19 0.90
C ALA A 44 -0.49 1.18 0.56
N HIS A 45 0.43 1.41 1.50
CA HIS A 45 1.59 2.28 1.31
C HIS A 45 2.47 1.79 0.16
N ARG A 46 2.86 0.50 0.16
CA ARG A 46 3.69 -0.07 -0.91
C ARG A 46 2.96 -0.06 -2.26
N ALA A 47 1.66 -0.33 -2.27
CA ALA A 47 0.85 -0.29 -3.48
C ALA A 47 0.85 1.11 -4.12
N HIS A 48 0.73 2.17 -3.32
CA HIS A 48 0.76 3.55 -3.81
C HIS A 48 2.17 4.04 -4.14
N VAL A 49 3.11 3.89 -3.21
CA VAL A 49 4.45 4.52 -3.31
C VAL A 49 5.40 3.72 -4.18
N ILE A 50 5.38 2.39 -4.08
CA ILE A 50 6.33 1.53 -4.81
C ILE A 50 5.74 1.08 -6.14
N CYS A 51 4.49 0.63 -6.13
CA CYS A 51 3.85 0.05 -7.32
C CYS A 51 3.08 1.07 -8.16
N ASP A 52 3.02 2.35 -7.74
CA ASP A 52 2.36 3.43 -8.46
C ASP A 52 0.88 3.14 -8.77
N LEU A 53 0.21 2.34 -7.91
CA LEU A 53 -1.18 1.95 -8.12
C LEU A 53 -2.14 3.07 -7.69
N PRO A 54 -3.16 3.40 -8.51
CA PRO A 54 -4.11 4.44 -8.17
C PRO A 54 -4.88 4.14 -6.87
N PRO A 55 -5.17 5.16 -6.03
CA PRO A 55 -6.00 5.05 -4.82
C PRO A 55 -7.28 4.24 -5.00
N LYS A 56 -7.97 4.43 -6.13
CA LYS A 56 -9.21 3.70 -6.45
C LYS A 56 -9.00 2.20 -6.62
N VAL A 57 -7.91 1.78 -7.25
CA VAL A 57 -7.59 0.36 -7.51
C VAL A 57 -7.29 -0.34 -6.20
N VAL A 58 -6.47 0.30 -5.34
CA VAL A 58 -6.11 -0.25 -4.03
C VAL A 58 -7.30 -0.26 -3.08
N ALA A 59 -8.15 0.78 -3.08
CA ALA A 59 -9.38 0.80 -2.32
C ALA A 59 -10.30 -0.38 -2.68
N ALA A 60 -10.49 -0.63 -3.98
CA ALA A 60 -11.29 -1.76 -4.47
C ALA A 60 -10.69 -3.11 -4.05
N ALA A 61 -9.37 -3.30 -4.20
CA ALA A 61 -8.67 -4.52 -3.77
C ALA A 61 -8.79 -4.75 -2.26
N MET A 62 -8.86 -3.67 -1.48
CA MET A 62 -9.04 -3.73 -0.03
C MET A 62 -10.51 -3.84 0.39
N GLY A 63 -11.48 -3.70 -0.51
CA GLY A 63 -12.90 -3.68 -0.16
C GLY A 63 -13.32 -2.42 0.61
N HIS A 64 -12.68 -1.29 0.32
CA HIS A 64 -12.97 0.02 0.90
C HIS A 64 -13.60 0.97 -0.13
N SER A 65 -14.27 1.99 0.38
CA SER A 65 -14.55 3.18 -0.43
C SER A 65 -13.26 3.95 -0.69
N VAL A 66 -13.21 4.68 -1.81
CA VAL A 66 -12.06 5.55 -2.14
C VAL A 66 -11.88 6.63 -1.07
N GLN A 67 -12.98 7.15 -0.49
CA GLN A 67 -12.92 8.14 0.58
C GLN A 67 -12.22 7.59 1.84
N THR A 68 -12.54 6.37 2.25
CA THR A 68 -11.89 5.72 3.40
C THR A 68 -10.41 5.48 3.13
N GLN A 69 -10.06 5.08 1.89
CA GLN A 69 -8.67 4.91 1.48
C GLN A 69 -7.91 6.24 1.54
N LEU A 70 -8.45 7.30 0.94
CA LEU A 70 -7.81 8.62 0.94
C LEU A 70 -7.66 9.16 2.37
N ALA A 71 -8.68 9.09 3.22
CA ALA A 71 -8.61 9.59 4.59
C ALA A 71 -7.53 8.88 5.44
N ALA A 72 -7.30 7.59 5.20
CA ALA A 72 -6.30 6.81 5.95
C ALA A 72 -4.87 6.94 5.38
N TYR A 73 -4.73 7.20 4.08
CA TYR A 73 -3.45 7.05 3.36
C TYR A 73 -2.93 8.33 2.71
N SER A 74 -3.74 9.39 2.60
CA SER A 74 -3.29 10.68 2.04
C SER A 74 -2.14 11.32 2.82
N ARG A 75 -2.05 11.05 4.13
CA ARG A 75 -0.95 11.54 4.99
C ARG A 75 0.45 11.09 4.51
N TRP A 76 0.53 10.03 3.72
CA TRP A 76 1.78 9.46 3.22
C TRP A 76 2.12 9.92 1.79
N CYS A 77 1.25 10.71 1.16
CA CYS A 77 1.51 11.37 -0.11
C CYS A 77 1.96 12.81 0.16
N GLY A 78 3.24 12.99 0.47
CA GLY A 78 3.88 14.30 0.57
C GLY A 78 4.26 14.88 -0.79
N ASP A 79 4.78 16.11 -0.79
CA ASP A 79 5.20 16.82 -2.00
C ASP A 79 6.27 16.05 -2.79
N ASP A 80 7.12 15.29 -2.09
CA ASP A 80 8.15 14.42 -2.66
C ASP A 80 7.56 13.29 -3.54
N VAL A 81 6.46 12.69 -3.09
CA VAL A 81 5.74 11.65 -3.83
C VAL A 81 5.06 12.24 -5.06
N VAL A 82 4.57 13.49 -4.96
CA VAL A 82 3.94 14.20 -6.08
C VAL A 82 4.98 14.52 -7.16
N ASP A 83 6.13 15.07 -6.78
CA ASP A 83 7.21 15.41 -7.71
C ASP A 83 7.75 14.17 -8.43
N ASP A 84 7.97 13.06 -7.71
CA ASP A 84 8.41 11.79 -8.28
C ASP A 84 7.36 11.21 -9.25
N ALA A 85 6.07 11.31 -8.92
CA ALA A 85 4.98 10.88 -9.81
C ALA A 85 4.95 11.69 -11.11
N PHE A 86 5.11 13.02 -11.05
CA PHE A 86 5.18 13.87 -12.24
C PHE A 86 6.45 13.63 -13.06
N ALA A 87 7.60 13.42 -12.42
CA ALA A 87 8.85 13.07 -13.10
C ALA A 87 8.71 11.75 -13.87
N LYS A 88 8.16 10.69 -13.24
CA LYS A 88 7.86 9.41 -13.88
C LYS A 88 6.87 9.54 -15.03
N ALA A 89 5.81 10.34 -14.87
CA ALA A 89 4.85 10.60 -15.94
C ALA A 89 5.53 11.30 -17.14
N GLY A 90 6.39 12.29 -16.89
CA GLY A 90 7.19 12.96 -17.92
C GLY A 90 8.10 11.99 -18.67
N GLN A 91 8.79 11.08 -17.96
CA GLN A 91 9.61 10.05 -18.58
C GLN A 91 8.80 9.10 -19.48
N ARG A 92 7.63 8.63 -19.01
CA ARG A 92 6.76 7.72 -19.78
C ARG A 92 6.24 8.36 -21.06
N LEU A 93 5.79 9.62 -20.99
CA LEU A 93 5.33 10.37 -22.16
C LEU A 93 6.49 10.68 -23.12
N GLY A 94 7.67 11.05 -22.59
CA GLY A 94 8.86 11.29 -23.40
C GLY A 94 9.38 10.04 -24.12
N GLN A 95 9.29 8.86 -23.49
CA GLN A 95 9.63 7.57 -24.10
C GLN A 95 8.62 7.16 -25.18
N GLY A 96 7.32 7.40 -24.96
CA GLY A 96 6.27 7.17 -25.97
C GLY A 96 6.45 8.00 -27.23
N ILE A 97 6.85 9.27 -27.09
CA ILE A 97 7.13 10.17 -28.22
C ILE A 97 8.37 9.70 -29.02
N ARG A 98 9.43 9.24 -28.34
CA ARG A 98 10.63 8.70 -29.00
C ARG A 98 10.38 7.37 -29.71
N ALA A 99 9.58 6.49 -29.12
CA ALA A 99 9.21 5.22 -29.75
C ALA A 99 8.35 5.42 -31.01
N GLN A 100 7.49 6.44 -31.05
CA GLN A 100 6.69 6.77 -32.23
C GLN A 100 7.51 7.44 -33.35
N SER A 101 8.54 8.23 -33.02
CA SER A 101 9.42 8.85 -34.03
C SER A 101 10.44 7.89 -34.66
N SER A 102 10.73 6.75 -34.05
CA SER A 102 11.65 5.74 -34.61
C SER A 102 10.95 4.72 -35.52
N ALA A 103 9.62 4.74 -35.60
CA ALA A 103 8.82 3.81 -36.38
C ALA A 103 8.23 4.42 -37.67
N ALA A 104 8.63 5.65 -38.00
CA ALA A 104 8.28 6.39 -39.22
C ALA A 104 9.55 6.60 -40.07
#